data_AF-A0A2C1K3I9-F1
#
_entry.id   AF-A0A2C1K3I9-F1
#
_cell.length_a   1.000
_cell.length_b   1.000
_cell.length_c   1.000
_cell.angle_alpha   90.00
_cell.angle_beta   90.00
_cell.angle_gamma   90.00
#
_symmetry.space_group_name_H-M   'P 1'
#
loop_
_entity.id
_entity.type
_entity.pdbx_description
1 polymer ?
#
loop_
_entity_poly.entity_id
_entity_poly.type
_entity_poly.pdbx_seq_one_letter_code
_entity_poly.pdbx_strand_id
1 'polypeptide(L)' 'MFTLLFILALTGFSLVLCLRKRKPQFLLIPVLTLLLYFIVQIALVPASFIDTIKFIFSLS' A
#
# COMPACT_ATOMS: atom_id res chain seq x y z
N MET A 1 11.49 -5.39 9.23
CA MET A 1 12.69 -4.62 8.85
C MET A 1 12.76 -4.37 7.34
N PHE A 2 12.61 -5.39 6.49
CA PHE A 2 12.67 -5.24 5.03
C PHE A 2 11.69 -4.20 4.44
N THR A 3 10.43 -4.22 4.86
CA THR A 3 9.40 -3.26 4.40
C THR A 3 9.77 -1.81 4.70
N LEU A 4 10.39 -1.57 5.85
CA LEU A 4 10.80 -0.23 6.29
C LEU A 4 11.96 0.29 5.44
N LEU A 5 12.94 -0.58 5.14
CA LEU A 5 14.05 -0.28 4.23
C LEU A 5 13.56 0.01 2.80
N PHE A 6 12.57 -0.74 2.32
CA PHE A 6 11.97 -0.52 1.01
C PHE A 6 11.30 0.85 0.90
N ILE A 7 10.48 1.23 1.90
CA ILE A 7 9.81 2.54 1.92
C ILE A 7 10.83 3.68 2.01
N LEU A 8 11.90 3.52 2.79
CA LEU A 8 12.99 4.49 2.89
C LEU A 8 13.72 4.67 1.55
N ALA A 9 14.08 3.58 0.89
CA ALA A 9 14.74 3.62 -0.41
C ALA A 9 13.84 4.27 -1.47
N LEU A 10 12.56 3.91 -1.51
CA LEU A 10 11.58 4.49 -2.42
C LEU A 10 11.41 6.00 -2.18
N THR A 11 11.31 6.41 -0.91
CA THR A 11 11.14 7.83 -0.54
C THR A 11 12.40 8.63 -0.87
N GLY A 12 13.58 8.10 -0.57
CA GLY A 12 14.86 8.72 -0.92
C GLY A 12 15.01 8.88 -2.44
N PHE A 13 14.67 7.84 -3.20
CA PHE A 13 14.69 7.89 -4.67
C PHE A 13 13.72 8.94 -5.23
N SER A 14 12.49 8.99 -4.72
CA SER A 14 11.49 10.01 -5.05
C SER A 14 12.00 11.42 -4.78
N LEU A 15 12.66 11.63 -3.64
CA LEU A 15 13.21 12.92 -3.24
C LEU A 15 14.37 13.35 -4.15
N VAL A 16 15.27 12.43 -4.48
CA VAL A 16 16.36 12.66 -5.46
C VAL A 16 15.79 13.03 -6.82
N LEU A 17 14.76 12.33 -7.31
CA LEU A 17 14.09 12.66 -8.57
C LEU A 17 13.41 14.04 -8.52
N CYS A 18 12.72 14.35 -7.43
CA CYS A 18 12.08 15.64 -7.20
C CYS A 18 13.09 16.78 -7.33
N LEU A 19 14.23 16.67 -6.64
CA LEU A 19 15.29 17.68 -6.67
C LEU A 19 15.96 17.76 -8.04
N ARG A 20 16.29 16.62 -8.66
CA ARG A 20 16.99 16.57 -9.96
C ARG A 20 16.13 17.10 -11.11
N LYS A 21 14.84 16.84 -11.11
CA LYS A 21 13.91 17.25 -12.16
C LYS A 21 13.18 18.56 -11.85
N ARG A 22 13.32 19.09 -10.62
CA ARG A 22 12.59 20.25 -10.09
C ARG A 22 11.07 20.14 -10.28
N LYS A 23 10.53 18.92 -10.17
CA LYS A 23 9.08 18.67 -10.25
C LYS A 23 8.62 18.13 -8.90
N PRO A 24 7.84 18.90 -8.12
CA PRO A 24 7.35 18.43 -6.82
C PRO A 24 6.40 17.24 -6.95
N GLN A 25 5.83 17.02 -8.14
CA GLN A 25 4.99 15.86 -8.46
C GLN A 25 5.66 14.51 -8.17
N PHE A 26 7.00 14.42 -8.19
CA PHE A 26 7.69 13.18 -7.81
C PHE A 26 7.43 12.78 -6.35
N LEU A 27 7.16 13.73 -5.45
CA LEU A 27 6.78 13.44 -4.06
C LEU A 27 5.42 12.74 -3.93
N LEU A 28 4.60 12.69 -5.00
CA LEU A 28 3.38 11.88 -5.00
C LEU A 28 3.67 10.39 -5.05
N ILE A 29 4.86 9.97 -5.49
CA ILE A 29 5.25 8.54 -5.55
C ILE A 29 5.09 7.84 -4.19
N PRO A 30 5.68 8.32 -3.08
CA PRO A 30 5.51 7.70 -1.77
C PRO A 30 4.05 7.76 -1.28
N VAL A 31 3.31 8.84 -1.58
CA VAL A 31 1.89 8.98 -1.19
C VAL A 31 1.02 7.95 -1.92
N LEU A 32 1.17 7.84 -3.25
CA LEU A 32 0.45 6.89 -4.08
C LEU A 32 0.79 5.45 -3.70
N THR A 33 2.05 5.18 -3.36
CA THR A 33 2.47 3.85 -2.91
C THR A 33 1.77 3.45 -1.61
N LEU A 34 1.66 4.37 -0.64
CA LEU A 34 0.90 4.16 0.59
C LEU A 34 -0.59 3.94 0.33
N LEU A 35 -1.19 4.77 -0.54
CA LEU A 35 -2.59 4.62 -0.94
C LEU A 35 -2.86 3.25 -1.57
N LEU A 36 -2.01 2.82 -2.50
CA LEU A 36 -2.13 1.53 -3.15
C LEU A 36 -2.00 0.38 -2.14
N TYR A 37 -1.04 0.49 -1.21
CA TYR A 37 -0.86 -0.48 -0.14
C TYR A 37 -2.13 -0.61 0.72
N PHE A 38 -2.77 0.50 1.09
CA PHE A 38 -4.02 0.47 1.84
C PHE A 38 -5.17 -0.14 1.05
N ILE A 39 -5.31 0.18 -0.24
CA ILE A 39 -6.35 -0.40 -1.10
C ILE A 39 -6.20 -1.93 -1.15
N VAL A 40 -4.98 -2.42 -1.36
CA VAL A 40 -4.70 -3.86 -1.40
C VAL A 40 -5.03 -4.50 -0.06
N GLN A 41 -4.58 -3.91 1.05
CA GLN A 41 -4.89 -4.41 2.40
C GLN A 41 -6.42 -4.49 2.62
N ILE A 42 -7.15 -3.42 2.33
CA ILE A 42 -8.61 -3.37 2.47
C ILE A 42 -9.29 -4.43 1.59
N ALA A 43 -8.81 -4.65 0.37
CA ALA A 43 -9.33 -5.67 -0.52
C ALA A 43 -9.05 -7.11 -0.04
N LEU A 44 -8.00 -7.31 0.76
CA LEU A 44 -7.66 -8.62 1.35
C LEU A 44 -8.43 -8.91 2.65
N VAL A 45 -8.84 -7.89 3.41
CA VAL A 45 -9.69 -8.04 4.62
C VAL A 45 -10.98 -8.86 4.36
N PRO A 46 -11.77 -8.63 3.30
CA PRO A 46 -13.02 -9.35 3.09
C PRO A 46 -12.85 -10.85 2.82
N ALA A 47 -11.66 -11.35 2.47
CA ALA A 47 -11.45 -12.79 2.29
C ALA A 47 -11.85 -13.56 3.57
N SER A 48 -11.33 -13.13 4.73
CA SER A 48 -11.69 -13.71 6.03
C SER A 48 -13.15 -13.49 6.43
N PHE A 49 -13.78 -12.40 5.96
CA PHE A 49 -15.17 -12.08 6.27
C PHE A 49 -16.15 -12.95 5.48
N ILE A 50 -15.88 -13.17 4.19
CA ILE A 50 -16.69 -14.03 3.32
C ILE A 50 -16.62 -15.48 3.78
N ASP A 51 -15.45 -15.95 4.21
CA ASP A 51 -15.29 -17.29 4.78
C ASP A 51 -16.09 -17.45 6.09
N THR A 52 -16.15 -16.40 6.92
CA THR A 52 -16.97 -16.39 8.14
C THR A 52 -18.47 -16.46 7.82
N ILE A 53 -18.94 -15.71 6.83
CA ILE A 53 -20.34 -15.76 6.40
C ILE A 53 -20.70 -17.17 5.88
N LYS A 54 -19.86 -17.75 5.03
CA LYS A 54 -20.06 -19.11 4.50
C LYS A 54 -20.12 -20.16 5.62
N PHE A 55 -19.26 -20.03 6.63
CA PHE A 55 -19.27 -20.91 7.79
C PHE A 55 -20.60 -20.86 8.56
N ILE A 56 -21.14 -19.65 8.81
CA ILE A 56 -22.43 -19.47 9.49
C ILE A 56 -23.58 -20.15 8.71
N PHE A 57 -23.64 -19.95 7.39
CA PHE A 57 -24.68 -20.55 6.55
C PHE A 57 -24.51 -22.06 6.30
N SER A 58 -23.32 -22.62 6.56
CA SER A 58 -23.09 -24.07 6.48
C SER A 58 -23.54 -24.82 7.74
N LEU A 59 -23.77 -24.11 8.86
CA LEU A 59 -24.18 -24.70 10.14
C LEU A 59 -25.70 -24.76 10.33
N SER A 60 -26.47 -24.10 9.46
CA SER A 60 -27.94 -24.18 9.38
C SER A 60 -28.38 -25.24 8.40
#